data_AF-A0A7X7DAH3-F1
#
_entry.id   AF-A0A7X7DAH3-F1
#
_cell.length_a   1.000
_cell.length_b   1.000
_cell.length_c   1.000
_cell.angle_alpha   90.00
_cell.angle_beta   90.00
_cell.angle_gamma   90.00
#
_symmetry.space_group_name_H-M   'P 1'
#
loop_
_entity.id
_entity.type
_entity.pdbx_description
1 polymer ?
#
loop_
_entity_poly.entity_id
_entity_poly.type
_entity_poly.pdbx_seq_one_letter_code
_entity_poly.pdbx_strand_id
1 'polypeptide(L)'
;MSRHIAGRGRVGRATPPAAPPVDEVECYLERKLTLGQFLKLASLIDTGAEAKDAVAAGEVSVNGEVDLRRGRGLVDGDVVSARGRSARVVARRGVGGDR
;
A
#
# COMPACT_ATOMS: atom_id res chain seq x y z
N MET A 1 54.64 5.73 20.51
CA MET A 1 53.71 5.38 21.60
C MET A 1 52.37 6.03 21.32
N SER A 2 51.28 5.24 21.29
CA SER A 2 49.88 5.66 21.48
C SER A 2 49.26 6.62 20.45
N ARG A 3 48.03 6.47 19.95
CA ARG A 3 46.91 5.52 20.12
C ARG A 3 45.95 5.82 18.95
N HIS A 4 45.30 4.77 18.45
CA HIS A 4 43.93 4.72 17.93
C HIS A 4 43.22 6.00 17.45
N ILE A 5 42.69 5.96 16.22
CA ILE A 5 41.25 5.75 15.98
C ILE A 5 41.00 5.33 14.51
N ALA A 6 40.68 4.05 14.32
CA ALA A 6 40.03 3.55 13.12
C ALA A 6 38.54 3.93 13.21
N GLY A 7 38.14 4.98 12.50
CA GLY A 7 36.74 5.36 12.34
C GLY A 7 36.01 4.34 11.46
N ARG A 8 35.43 3.31 12.08
CA ARG A 8 34.39 2.47 11.47
C ARG A 8 33.13 3.31 11.28
N GLY A 9 33.03 4.00 10.14
CA GLY A 9 31.80 4.64 9.69
C GLY A 9 30.89 3.60 9.07
N ARG A 10 29.77 3.33 9.75
CA ARG A 10 28.73 2.36 9.40
C ARG A 10 28.42 2.35 7.90
N VAL A 11 28.39 1.16 7.29
CA VAL A 11 27.56 0.93 6.11
C VAL A 11 26.13 1.31 6.49
N GLY A 12 25.64 2.41 5.89
CA GLY A 12 24.23 2.76 5.94
C GLY A 12 23.46 1.51 5.54
N ARG A 13 22.57 1.09 6.44
CA ARG A 13 21.66 -0.05 6.31
C ARG A 13 21.22 -0.16 4.85
N ALA A 14 21.51 -1.30 4.22
CA ALA A 14 21.01 -1.61 2.89
C ALA A 14 19.50 -1.33 2.87
N THR A 15 19.10 -0.36 2.05
CA THR A 15 17.70 -0.21 1.62
C THR A 15 17.34 -1.55 0.98
N PRO A 16 16.29 -2.26 1.44
CA PRO A 16 15.89 -3.50 0.78
C PRO A 16 15.63 -3.22 -0.71
N PRO A 17 16.01 -4.14 -1.61
CA PRO A 17 15.98 -3.87 -3.05
C PRO A 17 14.54 -3.71 -3.53
N ALA A 18 14.30 -2.63 -4.25
CA ALA A 18 13.35 -2.47 -5.36
C ALA A 18 12.10 -3.37 -5.34
N ALA A 19 11.20 -3.14 -4.38
CA ALA A 19 9.78 -3.21 -4.74
C ALA A 19 9.45 -1.93 -5.54
N PRO A 20 8.52 -1.96 -6.52
CA PRO A 20 7.99 -0.72 -7.08
C PRO A 20 7.55 0.20 -5.93
N PRO A 21 7.64 1.54 -6.06
CA PRO A 21 7.19 2.44 -5.02
C PRO A 21 5.72 2.11 -4.72
N VAL A 22 5.49 1.50 -3.55
CA VAL A 22 4.16 1.19 -3.06
C VAL A 22 3.70 2.41 -2.29
N ASP A 23 2.67 3.08 -2.78
CA ASP A 23 2.07 4.21 -2.10
C ASP A 23 1.41 3.69 -0.80
N GLU A 24 1.80 4.19 0.36
CA GLU A 24 1.18 3.81 1.64
C GLU A 24 -0.08 4.65 1.85
N VAL A 25 -1.24 3.99 1.86
CA VAL A 25 -2.54 4.66 1.90
C VAL A 25 -3.20 4.38 3.23
N GLU A 26 -3.17 5.40 4.09
CA GLU A 26 -3.77 5.35 5.41
C GLU A 26 -5.31 5.33 5.34
N CYS A 27 -5.90 4.25 5.86
CA CYS A 27 -7.33 3.97 5.79
C CYS A 27 -7.89 3.65 7.18
N TYR A 28 -9.12 4.11 7.45
CA TYR A 28 -9.88 3.72 8.63
C TYR A 28 -10.58 2.38 8.39
N LEU A 29 -9.95 1.27 8.77
CA LEU A 29 -10.50 -0.09 8.62
C LEU A 29 -11.65 -0.41 9.60
N GLU A 30 -12.02 0.53 10.47
CA GLU A 30 -13.18 0.45 11.37
C GLU A 30 -14.50 0.27 10.60
N ARG A 31 -14.54 0.73 9.36
CA ARG A 31 -15.62 0.45 8.40
C ARG A 31 -15.05 -0.41 7.29
N LYS A 32 -15.81 -1.44 6.89
CA LYS A 32 -15.44 -2.38 5.81
C LYS A 32 -14.86 -1.63 4.61
N LEU A 33 -13.53 -1.71 4.42
CA LEU A 33 -12.85 -1.13 3.28
C LEU A 33 -12.96 -2.08 2.11
N THR A 34 -13.59 -1.65 1.03
CA THR A 34 -13.71 -2.45 -0.19
C THR A 34 -12.66 -2.07 -1.22
N LEU A 35 -12.28 -3.01 -2.08
CA LEU A 35 -11.34 -2.78 -3.18
C LEU A 35 -11.72 -1.55 -4.01
N GLY A 36 -13.01 -1.42 -4.37
CA GLY A 36 -13.49 -0.26 -5.12
C GLY A 36 -13.31 1.09 -4.40
N GLN A 37 -13.46 1.13 -3.07
CA GLN A 37 -13.21 2.34 -2.27
C GLN A 37 -11.73 2.64 -2.17
N PHE A 38 -10.90 1.62 -1.95
CA PHE A 38 -9.46 1.77 -1.83
C PHE A 38 -8.83 2.28 -3.13
N LEU A 39 -9.24 1.76 -4.30
CA LEU A 39 -8.74 2.23 -5.60
C LEU A 39 -8.92 3.74 -5.78
N LYS A 40 -10.04 4.29 -5.28
CA LYS A 40 -10.31 5.72 -5.29
C LYS A 40 -9.47 6.48 -4.26
N LEU A 41 -9.34 5.96 -3.04
CA LEU A 41 -8.55 6.56 -1.96
C LEU A 41 -7.06 6.61 -2.29
N ALA A 42 -6.55 5.54 -2.92
CA ALA A 42 -5.17 5.40 -3.34
C ALA A 42 -4.83 6.22 -4.60
N SER A 43 -5.79 6.95 -5.17
CA SER A 43 -5.66 7.65 -6.45
C SER A 43 -5.06 6.76 -7.55
N LEU A 44 -5.37 5.46 -7.49
CA LEU A 44 -5.00 4.49 -8.53
C LEU A 44 -5.92 4.62 -9.74
N ILE A 45 -7.14 5.11 -9.52
CA ILE A 45 -8.17 5.32 -10.53
C ILE A 45 -8.93 6.60 -10.21
N ASP A 46 -9.19 7.41 -11.24
CA ASP A 46 -9.82 8.72 -11.10
C ASP A 46 -11.35 8.67 -11.04
N THR A 47 -11.96 7.67 -11.70
CA THR A 47 -13.43 7.57 -11.80
C THR A 47 -14.01 6.23 -11.37
N GLY A 48 -15.26 6.28 -10.91
CA GLY A 48 -16.00 5.07 -10.56
C GLY A 48 -16.27 4.14 -11.74
N ALA A 49 -16.34 4.64 -12.98
CA ALA A 49 -16.55 3.81 -14.17
C ALA A 49 -15.27 3.04 -14.52
N GLU A 50 -14.13 3.72 -14.55
CA GLU A 50 -12.83 3.11 -14.83
C GLU A 50 -12.44 2.03 -13.82
N ALA A 51 -12.81 2.21 -12.55
CA ALA A 51 -12.60 1.17 -11.54
C ALA A 51 -13.43 -0.08 -11.80
N LYS A 52 -14.48 0.00 -12.63
CA LYS A 52 -15.33 -1.15 -12.98
C LYS A 52 -14.61 -1.94 -14.03
N ASP A 53 -14.16 -1.22 -15.04
CA ASP A 53 -13.56 -1.77 -16.23
C ASP A 53 -12.19 -2.35 -15.89
N ALA A 54 -11.37 -1.67 -15.09
CA ALA A 54 -10.08 -2.19 -14.63
C ALA A 54 -10.21 -3.48 -13.80
N VAL A 55 -11.17 -3.52 -12.87
CA VAL A 55 -11.43 -4.71 -12.06
C VAL A 55 -12.02 -5.84 -12.93
N ALA A 56 -12.95 -5.53 -13.84
CA ALA A 56 -13.54 -6.53 -14.74
C ALA A 56 -12.54 -7.06 -15.78
N ALA A 57 -11.58 -6.23 -16.20
CA ALA A 57 -10.52 -6.58 -17.14
C ALA A 57 -9.36 -7.36 -16.47
N GLY A 58 -9.38 -7.52 -15.14
CA GLY A 58 -8.30 -8.20 -14.41
C GLY A 58 -7.01 -7.39 -14.31
N GLU A 59 -7.10 -6.07 -14.46
CA GLU A 59 -5.97 -5.15 -14.32
C GLU A 59 -5.69 -4.77 -12.86
N VAL A 60 -6.50 -5.28 -11.92
CA VAL A 60 -6.36 -5.06 -10.49
C VAL A 60 -5.94 -6.35 -9.81
N SER A 61 -4.88 -6.29 -9.02
CA SER A 61 -4.33 -7.39 -8.25
C SER A 61 -4.26 -7.03 -6.77
N VAL A 62 -4.57 -7.98 -5.89
CA VAL A 62 -4.41 -7.83 -4.44
C VAL A 62 -3.40 -8.88 -3.98
N ASN A 63 -2.30 -8.44 -3.38
CA ASN A 63 -1.16 -9.28 -2.97
C ASN A 63 -0.60 -10.15 -4.10
N GLY A 64 -0.67 -9.66 -5.36
CA GLY A 64 -0.23 -10.39 -6.54
C GLY A 64 -1.29 -11.31 -7.17
N GLU A 65 -2.47 -11.44 -6.58
CA GLU A 65 -3.59 -12.21 -7.14
C GLU A 65 -4.58 -11.28 -7.84
N VAL A 66 -4.88 -11.54 -9.11
CA VAL A 66 -5.89 -10.78 -9.87
C VAL A 66 -7.26 -10.97 -9.22
N ASP A 67 -7.91 -9.87 -8.86
CA ASP A 67 -9.24 -9.89 -8.25
C ASP A 67 -10.25 -9.10 -9.09
N LEU A 68 -11.29 -9.80 -9.52
CA LEU A 68 -12.38 -9.25 -10.35
C LEU A 68 -13.59 -8.78 -9.50
N ARG A 69 -13.51 -8.87 -8.17
CA ARG A 69 -14.60 -8.56 -7.23
C ARG A 69 -14.29 -7.25 -6.52
N ARG A 70 -14.88 -6.16 -7.01
CA ARG A 70 -14.84 -4.85 -6.33
C ARG A 70 -15.28 -4.86 -4.87
N GLY A 71 -16.16 -5.80 -4.51
CA GLY A 71 -16.68 -5.95 -3.15
C GLY A 71 -15.73 -6.70 -2.20
N ARG A 72 -14.53 -7.10 -2.64
CA ARG A 72 -13.51 -7.70 -1.77
C ARG A 72 -13.19 -6.74 -0.65
N GLY A 73 -13.29 -7.25 0.58
CA GLY A 73 -12.81 -6.55 1.77
C GLY A 73 -11.29 -6.55 1.77
N LEU A 74 -10.70 -5.40 2.04
CA LEU A 74 -9.27 -5.23 2.24
C LEU A 74 -8.96 -5.06 3.73
N VAL A 75 -7.80 -5.54 4.13
CA VAL A 75 -7.28 -5.46 5.49
C VAL A 75 -5.94 -4.74 5.53
N ASP A 76 -5.48 -4.44 6.73
CA ASP A 76 -4.17 -3.81 6.95
C ASP A 76 -3.05 -4.65 6.34
N GLY A 77 -2.12 -4.00 5.65
CA GLY A 77 -1.01 -4.64 4.96
C GLY A 77 -1.31 -5.18 3.57
N ASP A 78 -2.58 -5.20 3.12
CA ASP A 78 -2.92 -5.61 1.76
C ASP A 78 -2.28 -4.67 0.73
N VAL A 79 -1.65 -5.23 -0.30
CA VAL A 79 -1.05 -4.48 -1.40
C VAL A 79 -1.94 -4.61 -2.62
N VAL A 80 -2.52 -3.51 -3.07
CA VAL A 80 -3.33 -3.45 -4.28
C VAL A 80 -2.52 -2.85 -5.41
N SER A 81 -2.42 -3.57 -6.52
CA SER A 81 -1.75 -3.12 -7.73
C SER A 81 -2.78 -2.88 -8.83
N ALA A 82 -2.69 -1.74 -9.52
CA ALA A 82 -3.54 -1.40 -10.65
C ALA A 82 -2.77 -0.49 -11.62
N ARG A 83 -2.92 -0.68 -12.93
CA ARG A 83 -2.33 0.19 -13.97
C ARG A 83 -0.80 0.40 -13.81
N GLY A 84 -0.07 -0.59 -13.30
CA GLY A 84 1.38 -0.50 -13.05
C GLY A 84 1.77 0.31 -11.80
N ARG A 85 0.81 0.81 -11.04
CA ARG A 85 1.00 1.42 -9.72
C ARG A 85 0.58 0.43 -8.64
N SER A 86 1.18 0.54 -7.46
CA SER A 86 0.85 -0.30 -6.32
C SER A 86 0.66 0.55 -5.08
N ALA A 87 -0.32 0.22 -4.27
CA ALA A 87 -0.60 0.90 -3.01
C ALA A 87 -0.85 -0.11 -1.90
N ARG A 88 -0.27 0.13 -0.73
CA ARG A 88 -0.46 -0.69 0.47
C ARG A 88 -1.52 -0.05 1.36
N VAL A 89 -2.46 -0.85 1.81
CA VAL A 89 -3.42 -0.50 2.85
C VAL A 89 -2.65 -0.37 4.17
N VAL A 90 -2.69 0.82 4.77
CA VAL A 90 -2.16 1.05 6.11
C VAL A 90 -3.35 1.39 7.00
N ALA A 91 -3.62 0.59 8.01
CA ALA A 91 -4.63 0.90 9.00
C ALA A 91 -4.17 2.13 9.77
N ARG A 92 -4.87 3.23 9.56
CA ARG A 92 -4.74 4.38 10.43
C ARG A 92 -5.38 3.98 11.76
N ARG A 93 -4.55 3.58 12.73
CA ARG A 93 -5.02 3.56 14.11
C ARG A 93 -5.41 4.99 14.44
N GLY A 94 -6.71 5.21 14.64
CA GLY A 94 -7.14 6.40 15.36
C GLY A 94 -6.31 6.46 16.62
N VAL A 95 -5.49 7.51 16.76
CA VAL A 95 -4.91 7.85 18.06
C VAL A 95 -6.13 7.96 18.96
N GLY A 96 -6.29 6.99 19.86
CA GLY A 96 -7.38 6.97 20.83
C GLY A 96 -7.37 8.33 21.51
N GLY A 97 -8.32 9.17 21.12
CA GLY A 97 -8.63 10.38 21.83
C GLY A 97 -9.12 9.92 23.19
N ASP A 98 -8.25 10.07 24.18
CA ASP A 98 -8.65 10.33 25.56
C ASP A 98 -9.84 11.30 25.55
N ARG A 99 -11.05 10.76 25.77
CA ARG A 99 -12.07 11.26 26.72
C ARG A 99 -13.38 10.50 26.64
#